data_AF-A0A814FZM3-F1
#
_entry.id   AF-A0A814FZM3-F1
#
_cell.length_a   1.000
_cell.length_b   1.000
_cell.length_c   1.000
_cell.angle_alpha   90.00
_cell.angle_beta   90.00
_cell.angle_gamma   90.00
#
_symmetry.space_group_name_H-M   'P 1'
#
loop_
_entity.id
_entity.type
_entity.pdbx_description
1 polymer ?
#
loop_
_entity_poly.entity_id
_entity_poly.type
_entity_poly.pdbx_seq_one_letter_code
_entity_poly.pdbx_strand_id
1 'polypeptide(L)'
;MLAVLDTLNYCDGHCENLIAHEEYPYLIDSETLFQNFPLDELEVQIGSLKQERSISFTGLIEKSDHIKKCDRSESCSAFQAAGYIKKIFQPRIINDHTDDIKVRFIRNENDIMTDESSTEPIYTILQNAPCLDKQAYTIESFLDESIEGYMHTYQHIKNHAAVLLDGDNEFWCAIKKITSAREVIRTTLYYAMLVRRLQQPQFSANQEVARQYLEGYLQLHSSNLNSQLAKCEINELLQFNIPYFTHQPSGKDLFMGDNGKCANYFKYSAMEQIHWNIEHASDIYCNRQIAILRNVINSNPIITSHCPCYNCLQD
;
A
#
# COMPACT_ATOMS: atom_id res chain seq x y z
N MET A 1 -9.66 5.27 -13.35
CA MET A 1 -9.35 4.76 -11.99
C MET A 1 -8.25 5.57 -11.29
N LEU A 2 -7.01 5.63 -11.81
CA LEU A 2 -5.88 6.31 -11.15
C LEU A 2 -6.17 7.73 -10.63
N ALA A 3 -6.69 8.62 -11.47
CA ALA A 3 -7.01 10.00 -11.05
C ALA A 3 -8.12 10.08 -10.00
N VAL A 4 -9.08 9.15 -10.02
CA VAL A 4 -10.15 9.10 -9.01
C VAL A 4 -9.56 8.67 -7.66
N LEU A 5 -8.78 7.59 -7.64
CA LEU A 5 -8.14 7.09 -6.41
C LEU A 5 -7.12 8.09 -5.84
N ASP A 6 -6.36 8.78 -6.70
CA ASP A 6 -5.52 9.91 -6.29
C ASP A 6 -6.36 11.09 -5.77
N THR A 7 -7.55 11.37 -6.30
CA THR A 7 -8.38 12.43 -5.75
C THR A 7 -8.95 12.06 -4.37
N LEU A 8 -9.31 10.80 -4.17
CA LEU A 8 -9.97 10.29 -2.96
C LEU A 8 -9.01 9.87 -1.84
N ASN A 9 -7.74 10.28 -1.92
CA ASN A 9 -6.72 9.91 -0.95
C ASN A 9 -6.62 8.38 -0.74
N TYR A 10 -6.74 7.58 -1.80
CA TYR A 10 -6.47 6.16 -1.70
C TYR A 10 -4.99 5.91 -1.39
N CYS A 11 -4.68 4.86 -0.62
CA CYS A 11 -3.33 4.37 -0.37
C CYS A 11 -3.30 2.83 -0.32
N ASP A 12 -2.13 2.23 -0.14
CA ASP A 12 -1.97 0.76 -0.03
C ASP A 12 -2.45 0.00 -1.29
N GLY A 13 -2.28 0.62 -2.46
CA GLY A 13 -2.67 0.08 -3.76
C GLY A 13 -1.77 -1.04 -4.26
N HIS A 14 -1.91 -2.23 -3.69
CA HIS A 14 -1.13 -3.38 -4.11
C HIS A 14 -1.75 -4.22 -5.23
N CYS A 15 -0.95 -5.06 -5.87
CA CYS A 15 -1.35 -5.94 -6.96
C CYS A 15 -2.41 -6.98 -6.56
N GLU A 16 -2.47 -7.37 -5.31
CA GLU A 16 -3.54 -8.21 -4.79
C GLU A 16 -4.87 -7.47 -4.63
N ASN A 17 -4.86 -6.13 -4.59
CA ASN A 17 -6.05 -5.30 -4.36
C ASN A 17 -6.77 -4.94 -5.68
N LEU A 18 -6.21 -5.34 -6.83
CA LEU A 18 -6.78 -5.09 -8.14
C LEU A 18 -6.97 -6.40 -8.92
N ILE A 19 -8.14 -6.55 -9.53
CA ILE A 19 -8.42 -7.63 -10.49
C ILE A 19 -8.67 -6.99 -11.86
N ALA A 20 -7.91 -7.39 -12.87
CA ALA A 20 -8.25 -7.15 -14.26
C ALA A 20 -9.26 -8.21 -14.71
N HIS A 21 -10.44 -7.76 -15.11
CA HIS A 21 -11.44 -8.61 -15.73
C HIS A 21 -11.80 -8.01 -17.08
N GLU A 22 -11.31 -8.66 -18.14
CA GLU A 22 -11.38 -8.17 -19.52
C GLU A 22 -10.79 -6.75 -19.63
N GLU A 23 -11.58 -5.78 -20.09
CA GLU A 23 -11.18 -4.38 -20.27
C GLU A 23 -11.30 -3.53 -18.99
N TYR A 24 -11.78 -4.12 -17.88
CA TYR A 24 -12.09 -3.38 -16.65
C TYR A 24 -11.15 -3.74 -15.49
N PRO A 25 -10.50 -2.74 -14.86
CA PRO A 25 -9.84 -2.92 -13.58
C PRO A 25 -10.87 -2.80 -12.43
N TYR A 26 -10.92 -3.79 -11.55
CA TYR A 26 -11.76 -3.83 -10.36
C TYR A 26 -10.90 -3.67 -9.10
N LEU A 27 -11.14 -2.59 -8.35
CA LEU A 27 -10.58 -2.42 -7.01
C LEU A 27 -11.40 -3.28 -6.05
N ILE A 28 -10.78 -4.32 -5.48
CA ILE A 28 -11.46 -5.25 -4.57
C ILE A 28 -11.24 -4.91 -3.10
N ASP A 29 -10.19 -4.16 -2.80
CA ASP A 29 -9.94 -3.62 -1.47
C ASP A 29 -9.99 -2.09 -1.52
N SER A 30 -11.01 -1.53 -0.89
CA SER A 30 -11.23 -0.08 -0.82
C SER A 30 -11.18 0.44 0.61
N GLU A 31 -10.69 -0.37 1.57
CA GLU A 31 -10.76 -0.02 2.99
C GLU A 31 -9.86 1.17 3.36
N THR A 32 -8.84 1.44 2.55
CA THR A 32 -7.86 2.54 2.67
C THR A 32 -8.21 3.76 1.82
N LEU A 33 -9.44 3.83 1.30
CA LEU A 33 -9.97 5.11 0.79
C LEU A 33 -10.04 6.14 1.93
N PHE A 34 -9.88 7.41 1.56
CA PHE A 34 -9.92 8.52 2.51
C PHE A 34 -8.77 8.51 3.53
N GLN A 35 -7.56 8.08 3.14
CA GLN A 35 -6.39 8.19 4.01
C GLN A 35 -6.13 9.65 4.42
N ASN A 36 -5.78 9.87 5.70
CA ASN A 36 -5.27 11.16 6.14
C ASN A 36 -3.76 11.25 5.86
N PHE A 37 -3.34 12.27 5.12
CA PHE A 37 -1.92 12.54 4.97
C PHE A 37 -1.48 13.59 6.00
N PRO A 38 -0.40 13.35 6.77
CA PRO A 38 0.06 14.30 7.77
C PRO A 38 0.54 15.60 7.10
N LEU A 39 -0.13 16.72 7.40
CA LEU A 39 0.25 18.04 6.85
C LEU A 39 1.42 18.68 7.62
N ASP A 40 1.82 18.20 8.79
CA ASP A 40 2.98 18.74 9.52
C ASP A 40 4.32 18.38 8.83
N GLU A 41 4.29 17.48 7.84
CA GLU A 41 5.36 17.34 6.86
C GLU A 41 5.43 18.50 5.85
N LEU A 42 4.44 19.39 5.76
CA LEU A 42 4.49 20.60 4.93
C LEU A 42 5.05 21.86 5.64
N GLU A 43 5.02 21.99 6.97
CA GLU A 43 5.22 23.30 7.62
C GLU A 43 6.49 23.49 8.51
N VAL A 44 7.39 22.52 8.67
CA VAL A 44 8.66 22.75 9.44
C VAL A 44 9.95 22.34 8.70
N GLN A 45 10.64 23.40 8.27
CA GLN A 45 12.08 23.72 8.15
C GLN A 45 13.04 23.03 7.14
N ILE A 46 13.43 23.87 6.16
CA ILE A 46 14.80 24.22 5.72
C ILE A 46 15.76 23.03 5.48
N GLY A 47 15.87 22.65 4.21
CA GLY A 47 16.96 21.82 3.69
C GLY A 47 16.48 20.58 2.96
N SER A 48 16.13 20.75 1.67
CA SER A 48 16.06 19.70 0.64
C SER A 48 15.27 18.42 0.97
N LEU A 49 14.13 18.26 0.26
CA LEU A 49 13.32 17.04 0.10
C LEU A 49 12.23 16.81 1.16
N LYS A 50 11.12 17.56 1.08
CA LYS A 50 9.82 17.08 1.57
C LYS A 50 8.94 16.79 0.36
N GLN A 51 8.54 15.53 0.21
CA GLN A 51 7.76 15.06 -0.93
C GLN A 51 6.32 15.53 -0.76
N GLU A 52 5.95 16.59 -1.46
CA GLU A 52 4.54 16.94 -1.64
C GLU A 52 3.74 15.71 -2.12
N ARG A 53 2.52 15.54 -1.60
CA ARG A 53 1.58 14.47 -1.94
C ARG A 53 1.56 14.23 -3.45
N SER A 54 1.68 12.98 -3.87
CA SER A 54 1.76 12.58 -5.29
C SER A 54 1.13 11.21 -5.51
N ILE A 55 0.94 10.84 -6.77
CA ILE A 55 0.31 9.59 -7.20
C ILE A 55 1.02 8.36 -6.63
N SER A 56 2.32 8.47 -6.31
CA SER A 56 3.06 7.40 -5.67
C SER A 56 2.56 7.02 -4.27
N PHE A 57 1.87 7.93 -3.57
CA PHE A 57 1.27 7.63 -2.25
C PHE A 57 0.08 6.67 -2.36
N THR A 58 -0.50 6.52 -3.55
CA THR A 58 -1.60 5.57 -3.77
C THR A 58 -1.15 4.12 -3.66
N GLY A 59 0.14 3.82 -3.78
CA GLY A 59 0.67 2.46 -3.92
C GLY A 59 0.42 1.85 -5.31
N LEU A 60 -0.56 2.37 -6.06
CA LEU A 60 -0.91 1.92 -7.41
C LEU A 60 0.24 2.06 -8.41
N ILE A 61 1.20 2.95 -8.12
CA ILE A 61 2.44 3.17 -8.86
C ILE A 61 3.59 3.39 -7.87
N GLU A 62 4.60 2.53 -7.88
CA GLU A 62 5.80 2.56 -7.04
C GLU A 62 7.00 3.16 -7.79
N LYS A 63 7.81 3.96 -7.09
CA LYS A 63 9.02 4.57 -7.66
C LYS A 63 10.13 3.55 -7.92
N SER A 64 10.86 3.73 -9.01
CA SER A 64 11.93 2.83 -9.49
C SER A 64 13.13 2.66 -8.55
N ASP A 65 13.34 3.55 -7.58
CA ASP A 65 14.48 3.44 -6.64
C ASP A 65 14.38 2.20 -5.73
N HIS A 66 13.17 1.65 -5.58
CA HIS A 66 12.93 0.35 -4.94
C HIS A 66 13.15 -0.84 -5.90
N ILE A 67 13.04 -0.62 -7.22
CA ILE A 67 13.06 -1.67 -8.26
C ILE A 67 14.49 -1.95 -8.76
N LYS A 68 15.43 -0.98 -8.64
CA LYS A 68 16.79 -1.09 -9.22
C LYS A 68 17.75 -2.06 -8.52
N LYS A 69 17.34 -2.78 -7.47
CA LYS A 69 18.19 -3.76 -6.76
C LYS A 69 17.70 -5.20 -6.82
N CYS A 70 16.47 -5.44 -7.26
CA CYS A 70 15.86 -6.74 -7.17
C CYS A 70 14.97 -7.04 -8.37
N ASP A 71 14.81 -8.33 -8.64
CA ASP A 71 13.97 -8.87 -9.69
C ASP A 71 12.54 -8.28 -9.60
N ARG A 72 11.86 -8.01 -10.72
CA ARG A 72 10.54 -7.33 -10.72
C ARG A 72 9.43 -8.10 -10.00
N SER A 73 9.68 -9.35 -9.63
CA SER A 73 8.88 -10.15 -8.70
C SER A 73 8.80 -9.57 -7.27
N GLU A 74 9.34 -8.37 -7.04
CA GLU A 74 9.31 -7.63 -5.78
C GLU A 74 8.50 -6.31 -5.81
N SER A 75 8.03 -5.82 -6.96
CA SER A 75 7.08 -4.69 -6.96
C SER A 75 5.71 -5.19 -6.52
N CYS A 76 5.10 -4.52 -5.55
CA CYS A 76 3.75 -4.82 -5.10
C CYS A 76 2.72 -3.89 -5.74
N SER A 77 3.13 -2.97 -6.63
CA SER A 77 2.27 -1.99 -7.29
C SER A 77 1.15 -2.61 -8.13
N ALA A 78 -0.07 -2.09 -7.98
CA ALA A 78 -1.24 -2.57 -8.69
C ALA A 78 -1.16 -2.49 -10.22
N PHE A 79 -0.39 -1.55 -10.79
CA PHE A 79 -0.32 -1.38 -12.25
C PHE A 79 1.02 -1.77 -12.87
N GLN A 80 2.05 -2.05 -12.05
CA GLN A 80 3.39 -2.41 -12.54
C GLN A 80 3.76 -3.88 -12.28
N ALA A 81 3.13 -4.55 -11.32
CA ALA A 81 3.34 -5.97 -11.09
C ALA A 81 2.53 -6.80 -12.10
N ALA A 82 3.09 -7.89 -12.62
CA ALA A 82 2.36 -8.83 -13.49
C ALA A 82 2.97 -10.22 -13.47
N GLY A 83 2.15 -11.21 -13.84
CA GLY A 83 2.52 -12.61 -13.88
C GLY A 83 2.50 -13.22 -12.49
N TYR A 84 3.56 -13.00 -11.71
CA TYR A 84 3.67 -13.55 -10.36
C TYR A 84 4.48 -12.69 -9.39
N ILE A 85 4.17 -12.82 -8.10
CA ILE A 85 4.96 -12.24 -7.02
C ILE A 85 5.54 -13.33 -6.10
N LYS A 86 6.74 -13.09 -5.57
CA LYS A 86 7.42 -14.05 -4.70
C LYS A 86 6.87 -14.02 -3.28
N LYS A 87 6.59 -15.20 -2.71
CA LYS A 87 6.25 -15.33 -1.28
C LYS A 87 7.51 -15.29 -0.40
N ILE A 88 8.14 -14.11 -0.26
CA ILE A 88 9.40 -13.91 0.49
C ILE A 88 9.26 -14.30 1.99
N PHE A 89 8.03 -14.37 2.49
CA PHE A 89 7.71 -14.53 3.90
C PHE A 89 7.19 -15.91 4.31
N GLN A 90 7.28 -16.93 3.45
CA GLN A 90 6.90 -18.29 3.83
C GLN A 90 8.08 -18.97 4.56
N PRO A 91 7.97 -19.25 5.88
CA PRO A 91 9.01 -20.01 6.58
C PRO A 91 9.03 -21.44 6.04
N ARG A 92 10.23 -21.96 5.79
CA ARG A 92 10.44 -23.37 5.47
C ARG A 92 11.34 -24.04 6.48
N ILE A 93 10.98 -25.27 6.82
CA ILE A 93 11.82 -26.14 7.61
C ILE A 93 12.91 -26.69 6.68
N ILE A 94 14.17 -26.59 7.09
CA ILE A 94 15.32 -27.20 6.44
C ILE A 94 15.87 -28.25 7.39
N ASN A 95 16.33 -29.37 6.84
CA ASN A 95 16.78 -30.54 7.60
C ASN A 95 15.66 -31.04 8.54
N ASP A 96 14.43 -31.14 8.01
CA ASP A 96 13.32 -31.67 8.79
C ASP A 96 13.65 -33.09 9.29
N HIS A 97 13.19 -33.42 10.49
CA HIS A 97 13.49 -34.67 11.19
C HIS A 97 14.97 -34.94 11.51
N THR A 98 15.84 -33.92 11.57
CA THR A 98 17.22 -34.05 12.06
C THR A 98 17.51 -33.12 13.25
N ASP A 99 18.62 -33.38 13.97
CA ASP A 99 19.09 -32.51 15.06
C ASP A 99 19.57 -31.12 14.55
N ASP A 100 19.78 -30.97 13.23
CA ASP A 100 20.16 -29.73 12.55
C ASP A 100 18.96 -28.99 11.93
N ILE A 101 17.74 -29.29 12.40
CA ILE A 101 16.50 -28.66 11.94
C ILE A 101 16.57 -27.14 12.12
N LYS A 102 16.24 -26.40 11.06
CA LYS A 102 16.27 -24.94 11.06
C LYS A 102 15.14 -24.38 10.21
N VAL A 103 14.47 -23.34 10.73
CA VAL A 103 13.48 -22.59 9.96
C VAL A 103 14.20 -21.45 9.24
N ARG A 104 14.08 -21.38 7.91
CA ARG A 104 14.59 -20.27 7.11
C ARG A 104 13.51 -19.65 6.24
N PHE A 105 13.65 -18.35 5.99
CA PHE A 105 12.93 -17.68 4.92
C PHE A 105 13.70 -17.86 3.63
N ILE A 106 13.02 -18.35 2.60
CA ILE A 106 13.61 -18.53 1.27
C ILE A 106 13.47 -17.20 0.54
N ARG A 107 14.61 -16.51 0.35
CA ARG A 107 14.63 -15.24 -0.35
C ARG A 107 14.92 -15.43 -1.83
N ASN A 108 15.69 -16.45 -2.20
CA ASN A 108 16.13 -16.74 -3.57
C ASN A 108 15.81 -18.18 -3.99
N GLU A 109 15.67 -18.43 -5.31
CA GLU A 109 15.54 -19.79 -5.85
C GLU A 109 16.77 -20.66 -5.49
N ASN A 110 17.94 -20.03 -5.34
CA ASN A 110 19.16 -20.69 -4.90
C ASN A 110 19.14 -21.10 -3.41
N ASP A 111 18.19 -20.62 -2.61
CA ASP A 111 17.97 -21.12 -1.23
C ASP A 111 17.19 -22.45 -1.22
N ILE A 112 16.67 -22.88 -2.37
CA ILE A 112 16.04 -24.20 -2.59
C ILE A 112 17.15 -25.24 -2.79
N MET A 113 18.04 -25.38 -1.80
CA MET A 113 18.85 -26.59 -1.76
C MET A 113 17.97 -27.71 -1.21
N THR A 114 17.57 -28.59 -2.12
CA THR A 114 17.21 -30.01 -1.88
C THR A 114 15.92 -30.29 -1.12
N ASP A 115 14.76 -29.93 -1.68
CA ASP A 115 13.59 -30.78 -1.47
C ASP A 115 12.71 -30.86 -2.72
N GLU A 116 12.96 -31.91 -3.51
CA GLU A 116 12.21 -32.27 -4.72
C GLU A 116 10.72 -32.59 -4.42
N SER A 117 10.31 -32.65 -3.15
CA SER A 117 8.96 -33.03 -2.72
C SER A 117 7.96 -31.86 -2.57
N SER A 118 8.41 -30.61 -2.64
CA SER A 118 7.51 -29.45 -2.51
C SER A 118 7.01 -28.94 -3.86
N THR A 119 5.87 -29.45 -4.30
CA THR A 119 5.18 -29.07 -5.55
C THR A 119 4.38 -27.77 -5.46
N GLU A 120 4.36 -27.10 -4.30
CA GLU A 120 3.68 -25.83 -4.11
C GLU A 120 4.45 -24.68 -4.79
N PRO A 121 3.82 -23.91 -5.70
CA PRO A 121 4.48 -22.80 -6.37
C PRO A 121 4.92 -21.75 -5.34
N ILE A 122 6.19 -21.32 -5.44
CA ILE A 122 6.83 -20.25 -4.63
C ILE A 122 6.23 -18.86 -4.93
N TYR A 123 5.28 -18.85 -5.85
CA TYR A 123 4.79 -17.69 -6.57
C TYR A 123 3.28 -17.62 -6.45
N THR A 124 2.75 -16.43 -6.20
CA THR A 124 1.32 -16.15 -6.34
C THR A 124 1.08 -15.63 -7.76
N ILE A 125 0.16 -16.26 -8.50
CA ILE A 125 -0.28 -15.76 -9.80
C ILE A 125 -1.08 -14.48 -9.55
N LEU A 126 -0.67 -13.41 -10.20
CA LEU A 126 -1.32 -12.11 -10.07
C LEU A 126 -2.51 -12.00 -11.03
N GLN A 127 -3.56 -11.33 -10.58
CA GLN A 127 -4.81 -11.13 -11.36
C GLN A 127 -5.04 -9.67 -11.74
N ASN A 128 -4.13 -8.77 -11.40
CA ASN A 128 -4.24 -7.32 -11.63
C ASN A 128 -3.92 -6.88 -13.07
N ALA A 129 -3.22 -7.71 -13.83
CA ALA A 129 -2.80 -7.39 -15.18
C ALA A 129 -3.77 -8.01 -16.21
N PRO A 130 -4.31 -7.24 -17.16
CA PRO A 130 -5.12 -7.79 -18.23
C PRO A 130 -4.31 -8.78 -19.07
N CYS A 131 -4.99 -9.84 -19.54
CA CYS A 131 -4.37 -10.90 -20.30
C CYS A 131 -5.03 -11.06 -21.66
N LEU A 132 -4.23 -10.99 -22.73
CA LEU A 132 -4.64 -11.28 -24.11
C LEU A 132 -3.70 -12.33 -24.68
N ASP A 133 -4.23 -13.38 -25.31
CA ASP A 133 -3.45 -14.48 -25.88
C ASP A 133 -2.40 -15.08 -24.92
N LYS A 134 -2.75 -15.22 -23.64
CA LYS A 134 -1.88 -15.72 -22.55
C LYS A 134 -0.68 -14.81 -22.22
N GLN A 135 -0.69 -13.58 -22.71
CA GLN A 135 0.28 -12.56 -22.39
C GLN A 135 -0.34 -11.55 -21.42
N ALA A 136 0.31 -11.32 -20.28
CA ALA A 136 -0.09 -10.27 -19.36
C ALA A 136 0.47 -8.91 -19.81
N TYR A 137 -0.32 -7.86 -19.69
CA TYR A 137 0.07 -6.50 -20.01
C TYR A 137 0.02 -5.60 -18.79
N THR A 138 1.02 -4.76 -18.64
CA THR A 138 1.11 -3.75 -17.58
C THR A 138 1.00 -2.34 -18.14
N ILE A 139 0.95 -1.35 -17.25
CA ILE A 139 0.87 0.05 -17.61
C ILE A 139 2.05 0.52 -18.49
N GLU A 140 3.22 -0.13 -18.40
CA GLU A 140 4.37 0.10 -19.28
C GLU A 140 4.01 -0.02 -20.77
N SER A 141 3.09 -0.91 -21.12
CA SER A 141 2.71 -1.14 -22.53
C SER A 141 1.73 -0.10 -23.06
N PHE A 142 1.09 0.66 -22.17
CA PHE A 142 0.00 1.58 -22.48
C PHE A 142 0.18 2.92 -21.75
N LEU A 143 1.42 3.40 -21.66
CA LEU A 143 1.78 4.57 -20.87
C LEU A 143 1.05 5.83 -21.36
N ASP A 144 1.03 6.06 -22.67
CA ASP A 144 0.44 7.27 -23.24
C ASP A 144 -1.09 7.28 -23.05
N GLU A 145 -1.76 6.15 -23.26
CA GLU A 145 -3.19 5.97 -23.01
C GLU A 145 -3.52 6.13 -21.51
N SER A 146 -2.66 5.61 -20.64
CA SER A 146 -2.82 5.74 -19.18
C SER A 146 -2.66 7.18 -18.71
N ILE A 147 -1.72 7.92 -19.31
CA ILE A 147 -1.54 9.36 -19.07
C ILE A 147 -2.74 10.14 -19.58
N GLU A 148 -3.23 9.84 -20.78
CA GLU A 148 -4.42 10.47 -21.34
C GLU A 148 -5.64 10.23 -20.44
N GLY A 149 -5.87 8.99 -20.02
CA GLY A 149 -6.95 8.62 -19.11
C GLY A 149 -6.85 9.32 -17.76
N TYR A 150 -5.65 9.42 -17.19
CA TYR A 150 -5.40 10.19 -15.97
C TYR A 150 -5.73 11.67 -16.16
N MET A 151 -5.17 12.28 -17.22
CA MET A 151 -5.32 13.71 -17.52
C MET A 151 -6.79 14.07 -17.77
N HIS A 152 -7.48 13.32 -18.61
CA HIS A 152 -8.88 13.56 -18.94
C HIS A 152 -9.77 13.45 -17.70
N THR A 153 -9.56 12.42 -16.87
CA THR A 153 -10.34 12.25 -15.63
C THR A 153 -10.05 13.36 -14.63
N TYR A 154 -8.79 13.73 -14.43
CA TYR A 154 -8.41 14.81 -13.51
C TYR A 154 -8.98 16.16 -13.96
N GLN A 155 -8.89 16.47 -15.27
CA GLN A 155 -9.49 17.67 -15.85
C GLN A 155 -11.02 17.66 -15.69
N HIS A 156 -11.65 16.50 -15.84
CA HIS A 156 -13.09 16.35 -15.62
C HIS A 156 -13.47 16.69 -14.17
N ILE A 157 -12.72 16.17 -13.18
CA ILE A 157 -12.91 16.51 -11.76
C ILE A 157 -12.73 18.01 -11.53
N LYS A 158 -11.64 18.59 -12.05
CA LYS A 158 -11.34 20.03 -11.93
C LYS A 158 -12.44 20.91 -12.52
N ASN A 159 -12.91 20.58 -13.74
CA ASN A 159 -13.93 21.36 -14.44
C ASN A 159 -15.31 21.28 -13.78
N HIS A 160 -15.56 20.23 -12.98
CA HIS A 160 -16.80 20.05 -12.23
C HIS A 160 -16.63 20.32 -10.73
N ALA A 161 -15.51 20.92 -10.29
CA ALA A 161 -15.23 21.18 -8.88
C ALA A 161 -16.36 21.95 -8.20
N ALA A 162 -16.93 22.97 -8.85
CA ALA A 162 -18.04 23.73 -8.29
C ALA A 162 -19.29 22.89 -8.00
N VAL A 163 -19.60 21.89 -8.84
CA VAL A 163 -20.72 20.96 -8.63
C VAL A 163 -20.37 19.91 -7.58
N LEU A 164 -19.13 19.42 -7.60
CA LEU A 164 -18.64 18.44 -6.62
C LEU A 164 -18.60 19.02 -5.21
N LEU A 165 -18.25 20.30 -5.05
CA LEU A 165 -18.12 20.99 -3.76
C LEU A 165 -19.43 21.60 -3.25
N ASP A 166 -20.53 21.41 -3.98
CA ASP A 166 -21.84 21.88 -3.52
C ASP A 166 -22.24 21.21 -2.20
N GLY A 167 -22.84 21.99 -1.29
CA GLY A 167 -23.11 21.56 0.08
C GLY A 167 -24.14 20.42 0.19
N ASP A 168 -25.02 20.33 -0.81
CA ASP A 168 -26.08 19.33 -0.92
C ASP A 168 -25.67 18.12 -1.79
N ASN A 169 -24.40 18.03 -2.19
CA ASN A 169 -23.93 16.94 -3.04
C ASN A 169 -24.00 15.58 -2.29
N GLU A 170 -24.72 14.62 -2.89
CA GLU A 170 -24.94 13.28 -2.33
C GLU A 170 -23.63 12.54 -2.02
N PHE A 171 -22.55 12.81 -2.77
CA PHE A 171 -21.22 12.26 -2.54
C PHE A 171 -20.70 12.60 -1.13
N TRP A 172 -20.79 13.87 -0.70
CA TRP A 172 -20.35 14.27 0.64
C TRP A 172 -21.29 13.74 1.72
N CYS A 173 -22.59 13.66 1.44
CA CYS A 173 -23.54 13.01 2.33
C CYS A 173 -23.20 11.52 2.52
N ALA A 174 -22.74 10.83 1.49
CA ALA A 174 -22.28 9.45 1.57
C ALA A 174 -21.00 9.33 2.40
N ILE A 175 -20.00 10.18 2.16
CA ILE A 175 -18.75 10.19 2.94
C ILE A 175 -19.01 10.43 4.43
N LYS A 176 -19.90 11.36 4.78
CA LYS A 176 -20.28 11.63 6.19
C LYS A 176 -20.95 10.43 6.87
N LYS A 177 -21.54 9.50 6.12
CA LYS A 177 -22.12 8.26 6.67
C LYS A 177 -21.09 7.17 6.91
N ILE A 178 -19.87 7.31 6.40
CA ILE A 178 -18.80 6.34 6.63
C ILE A 178 -18.35 6.48 8.09
N THR A 179 -18.64 5.46 8.88
CA THR A 179 -18.32 5.43 10.31
C THR A 179 -16.91 4.92 10.60
N SER A 180 -16.27 4.27 9.62
CA SER A 180 -14.95 3.66 9.77
C SER A 180 -14.30 3.46 8.39
N ALA A 181 -13.14 4.06 8.19
CA ALA A 181 -12.19 3.79 7.11
C ALA A 181 -10.83 3.44 7.73
N ARG A 182 -10.07 2.54 7.10
CA ARG A 182 -8.76 2.11 7.61
C ARG A 182 -7.75 3.25 7.43
N GLU A 183 -6.96 3.49 8.47
CA GLU A 183 -5.84 4.41 8.41
C GLU A 183 -4.53 3.62 8.47
N VAL A 184 -3.73 3.69 7.42
CA VAL A 184 -2.43 3.01 7.36
C VAL A 184 -1.37 3.90 8.03
N ILE A 185 -1.07 3.62 9.30
CA ILE A 185 -0.02 4.32 10.05
C ILE A 185 1.37 3.79 9.72
N ARG A 186 1.51 2.46 9.63
CA ARG A 186 2.70 1.75 9.15
C ARG A 186 2.23 0.56 8.31
N THR A 187 3.10 0.11 7.40
CA THR A 187 2.75 -0.99 6.51
C THR A 187 2.48 -2.28 7.29
N THR A 188 1.53 -3.08 6.83
CA THR A 188 1.24 -4.41 7.40
C THR A 188 2.51 -5.27 7.49
N LEU A 189 3.38 -5.16 6.47
CA LEU A 189 4.64 -5.88 6.43
C LEU A 189 5.58 -5.49 7.58
N TYR A 190 5.67 -4.20 7.91
CA TYR A 190 6.48 -3.71 9.02
C TYR A 190 6.08 -4.39 10.33
N TYR A 191 4.78 -4.45 10.63
CA TYR A 191 4.28 -5.12 11.83
C TYR A 191 4.49 -6.63 11.79
N ALA A 192 4.27 -7.28 10.65
CA ALA A 192 4.49 -8.71 10.50
C ALA A 192 5.96 -9.10 10.78
N MET A 193 6.91 -8.26 10.37
CA MET A 193 8.33 -8.45 10.70
C MET A 193 8.63 -8.32 12.19
N LEU A 194 7.98 -7.38 12.88
CA LEU A 194 8.10 -7.24 14.33
C LEU A 194 7.53 -8.45 15.06
N VAL A 195 6.31 -8.89 14.72
CA VAL A 195 5.69 -10.11 15.28
C VAL A 195 6.63 -11.31 15.15
N ARG A 196 7.22 -11.53 13.97
CA ARG A 196 8.20 -12.61 13.73
C ARG A 196 9.46 -12.47 14.57
N ARG A 197 9.91 -11.24 14.82
CA ARG A 197 11.04 -10.98 15.69
C ARG A 197 10.70 -11.37 17.13
N LEU A 198 9.49 -11.07 17.61
CA LEU A 198 9.05 -11.43 18.97
C LEU A 198 8.88 -12.94 19.18
N GLN A 199 8.68 -13.71 18.11
CA GLN A 199 8.63 -15.17 18.12
C GLN A 199 10.01 -15.83 18.31
N GLN A 200 11.12 -15.07 18.33
CA GLN A 200 12.43 -15.65 18.61
C GLN A 200 12.57 -16.02 20.09
N PRO A 201 13.29 -17.11 20.44
CA PRO A 201 13.35 -17.64 21.81
C PRO A 201 13.68 -16.59 22.88
N GLN A 202 14.60 -15.66 22.58
CA GLN A 202 15.02 -14.59 23.48
C GLN A 202 13.89 -13.63 23.89
N PHE A 203 12.89 -13.42 23.03
CA PHE A 203 11.75 -12.53 23.30
C PHE A 203 10.53 -13.31 23.76
N SER A 204 10.29 -14.50 23.20
CA SER A 204 9.18 -15.37 23.61
C SER A 204 9.34 -15.90 25.04
N ALA A 205 10.57 -16.02 25.54
CA ALA A 205 10.84 -16.44 26.92
C ALA A 205 10.54 -15.35 27.97
N ASN A 206 10.51 -14.07 27.59
CA ASN A 206 10.30 -12.96 28.52
C ASN A 206 9.59 -11.77 27.85
N GLN A 207 8.32 -11.59 28.20
CA GLN A 207 7.47 -10.53 27.65
C GLN A 207 7.97 -9.12 27.98
N GLU A 208 8.66 -8.91 29.10
CA GLU A 208 9.21 -7.61 29.46
C GLU A 208 10.40 -7.24 28.54
N VAL A 209 11.23 -8.22 28.18
CA VAL A 209 12.30 -8.03 27.20
C VAL A 209 11.72 -7.72 25.82
N ALA A 210 10.64 -8.40 25.42
CA ALA A 210 9.91 -8.11 24.20
C ALA A 210 9.35 -6.68 24.19
N ARG A 211 8.74 -6.24 25.30
CA ARG A 211 8.20 -4.89 25.45
C ARG A 211 9.30 -3.83 25.31
N GLN A 212 10.41 -3.98 26.03
CA GLN A 212 11.55 -3.05 25.96
C GLN A 212 12.14 -2.95 24.56
N TYR A 213 12.20 -4.08 23.84
CA TYR A 213 12.62 -4.09 22.44
C TYR A 213 11.68 -3.28 21.55
N LEU A 214 10.36 -3.47 21.67
CA LEU A 214 9.37 -2.72 20.89
C LEU A 214 9.38 -1.23 21.23
N GLU A 215 9.48 -0.88 22.51
CA GLU A 215 9.56 0.51 22.97
C GLU A 215 10.76 1.21 22.34
N GLY A 216 11.95 0.60 22.40
CA GLY A 216 13.14 1.15 21.75
C GLY A 216 13.00 1.25 20.24
N TYR A 217 12.45 0.23 19.59
CA TYR A 217 12.34 0.18 18.14
C TYR A 217 11.32 1.19 17.59
N LEU A 218 10.15 1.30 18.21
CA LEU A 218 9.11 2.24 17.76
C LEU A 218 9.48 3.71 18.08
N GLN A 219 10.19 3.98 19.18
CA GLN A 219 10.68 5.32 19.53
C GLN A 219 11.74 5.84 18.55
N LEU A 220 12.62 4.98 18.03
CA LEU A 220 13.62 5.35 17.02
C LEU A 220 13.01 5.81 15.70
N HIS A 221 11.75 5.44 15.43
CA HIS A 221 11.05 5.68 14.17
C HIS A 221 9.81 6.57 14.33
N SER A 222 9.67 7.31 15.43
CA SER A 222 8.59 8.29 15.61
C SER A 222 9.08 9.56 16.30
N SER A 223 9.21 10.65 15.54
CA SER A 223 9.63 11.97 16.02
C SER A 223 8.56 12.68 16.87
N ASN A 224 7.30 12.23 16.79
CA ASN A 224 6.19 12.73 17.59
C ASN A 224 5.56 11.56 18.35
N LEU A 225 5.97 11.41 19.61
CA LEU A 225 5.38 10.49 20.57
C LEU A 225 3.95 10.94 20.92
N ASN A 226 2.98 10.62 20.07
CA ASN A 226 1.68 10.32 20.64
C ASN A 226 1.84 9.03 21.45
N SER A 227 2.12 9.20 22.75
CA SER A 227 2.40 8.07 23.66
C SER A 227 1.29 7.03 23.67
N GLN A 228 0.06 7.38 23.26
CA GLN A 228 -1.08 6.48 23.24
C GLN A 228 -1.04 5.54 22.02
N LEU A 229 -0.68 6.05 20.84
CA LEU A 229 -0.55 5.26 19.61
C LEU A 229 0.53 4.18 19.78
N ALA A 230 1.73 4.58 20.20
CA ALA A 230 2.83 3.64 20.40
C ALA A 230 2.49 2.58 21.45
N LYS A 231 1.80 2.96 22.55
CA LYS A 231 1.31 1.99 23.55
C LYS A 231 0.33 1.00 22.95
N CYS A 232 -0.60 1.46 22.12
CA CYS A 232 -1.52 0.57 21.42
C CYS A 232 -0.76 -0.41 20.52
N GLU A 233 0.17 0.08 19.69
CA GLU A 233 0.97 -0.77 18.81
C GLU A 233 1.73 -1.84 19.59
N ILE A 234 2.39 -1.46 20.68
CA ILE A 234 3.13 -2.38 21.55
C ILE A 234 2.18 -3.44 22.12
N ASN A 235 1.01 -3.03 22.61
CA ASN A 235 0.06 -3.97 23.22
C ASN A 235 -0.47 -4.98 22.20
N GLU A 236 -0.83 -4.55 21.00
CA GLU A 236 -1.26 -5.44 19.90
C GLU A 236 -0.13 -6.40 19.49
N LEU A 237 1.08 -5.88 19.28
CA LEU A 237 2.23 -6.68 18.85
C LEU A 237 2.65 -7.72 19.90
N LEU A 238 2.54 -7.41 21.20
CA LEU A 238 2.81 -8.36 22.29
C LEU A 238 1.79 -9.51 22.34
N GLN A 239 0.60 -9.31 21.77
CA GLN A 239 -0.40 -10.36 21.55
C GLN A 239 -0.25 -11.04 20.18
N PHE A 240 0.78 -10.69 19.42
CA PHE A 240 1.03 -11.12 18.04
C PHE A 240 -0.05 -10.68 17.03
N ASN A 241 -0.85 -9.66 17.39
CA ASN A 241 -1.77 -9.01 16.45
C ASN A 241 -1.01 -8.00 15.59
N ILE A 242 -1.52 -7.77 14.39
CA ILE A 242 -1.12 -6.63 13.57
C ILE A 242 -1.96 -5.43 14.01
N PRO A 243 -1.34 -4.33 14.48
CA PRO A 243 -2.07 -3.11 14.81
C PRO A 243 -2.96 -2.64 13.65
N TYR A 244 -4.22 -2.37 13.96
CA TYR A 244 -5.23 -1.92 12.99
C TYR A 244 -5.87 -0.62 13.48
N PHE A 245 -5.88 0.39 12.62
CA PHE A 245 -6.36 1.73 12.95
C PHE A 245 -7.45 2.16 11.99
N THR A 246 -8.42 2.91 12.52
CA THR A 246 -9.52 3.43 11.73
C THR A 246 -9.79 4.90 12.06
N HIS A 247 -10.49 5.57 11.17
CA HIS A 247 -10.96 6.93 11.38
C HIS A 247 -12.33 7.11 10.72
N GLN A 248 -13.02 8.18 11.10
CA GLN A 248 -14.19 8.66 10.34
C GLN A 248 -13.69 9.67 9.31
N PRO A 249 -13.98 9.53 8.01
CA PRO A 249 -13.47 10.46 6.99
C PRO A 249 -13.81 11.93 7.25
N SER A 250 -14.95 12.21 7.89
CA SER A 250 -15.37 13.56 8.30
C SER A 250 -14.88 13.98 9.69
N GLY A 251 -14.14 13.12 10.38
CA GLY A 251 -13.67 13.30 11.75
C GLY A 251 -12.15 13.46 11.84
N LYS A 252 -11.67 13.84 13.03
CA LYS A 252 -10.25 14.10 13.32
C LYS A 252 -9.65 13.13 14.33
N ASP A 253 -10.45 12.17 14.79
CA ASP A 253 -10.04 11.18 15.78
C ASP A 253 -9.46 9.94 15.07
N LEU A 254 -8.42 9.36 15.68
CA LEU A 254 -7.89 8.06 15.29
C LEU A 254 -8.39 7.01 16.29
N PHE A 255 -9.05 5.97 15.80
CA PHE A 255 -9.55 4.84 16.59
C PHE A 255 -8.57 3.68 16.53
N MET A 256 -8.36 3.03 17.67
CA MET A 256 -7.35 2.00 17.89
C MET A 256 -7.99 0.68 18.35
N GLY A 257 -9.16 0.37 17.80
CA GLY A 257 -9.98 -0.77 18.23
C GLY A 257 -10.39 -0.65 19.70
N ASP A 258 -10.22 -1.73 20.45
CA ASP A 258 -10.54 -1.79 21.89
C ASP A 258 -9.62 -0.93 22.76
N ASN A 259 -8.49 -0.44 22.23
CA ASN A 259 -7.57 0.44 22.93
C ASN A 259 -8.05 1.92 22.97
N GLY A 260 -9.28 2.17 22.49
CA GLY A 260 -9.93 3.47 22.54
C GLY A 260 -9.58 4.36 21.33
N LYS A 261 -9.44 5.67 21.58
CA LYS A 261 -9.17 6.66 20.54
C LYS A 261 -8.14 7.69 20.95
N CYS A 262 -7.40 8.19 19.98
CA CYS A 262 -6.63 9.43 20.05
C CYS A 262 -7.51 10.57 19.51
N ALA A 263 -8.04 11.41 20.41
CA ALA A 263 -8.89 12.52 20.02
C ALA A 263 -8.09 13.62 19.30
N ASN A 264 -8.65 14.21 18.24
CA ASN A 264 -8.01 15.23 17.41
C ASN A 264 -6.58 14.83 16.98
N TYR A 265 -6.40 13.56 16.63
CA TYR A 265 -5.13 13.05 16.12
C TYR A 265 -4.73 13.74 14.81
N PHE A 266 -5.70 13.99 13.94
CA PHE A 266 -5.47 14.68 12.67
C PHE A 266 -5.79 16.18 12.79
N LYS A 267 -4.93 17.04 12.22
CA LYS A 267 -5.18 18.49 12.11
C LYS A 267 -6.41 18.76 11.24
N TYR A 268 -6.53 18.02 10.14
CA TYR A 268 -7.66 18.03 9.22
C TYR A 268 -8.09 16.60 8.92
N SER A 269 -9.39 16.39 8.85
CA SER A 269 -10.03 15.16 8.39
C SER A 269 -9.75 14.90 6.91
N ALA A 270 -9.87 13.64 6.49
CA ALA A 270 -9.67 13.25 5.10
C ALA A 270 -10.66 13.97 4.18
N MET A 271 -11.90 14.16 4.62
CA MET A 271 -12.91 14.92 3.89
C MET A 271 -12.49 16.37 3.66
N GLU A 272 -11.95 17.06 4.68
CA GLU A 272 -11.41 18.42 4.54
C GLU A 272 -10.22 18.45 3.56
N GLN A 273 -9.33 17.44 3.62
CA GLN A 273 -8.18 17.36 2.70
C GLN A 273 -8.61 17.15 1.24
N ILE A 274 -9.58 16.26 0.99
CA ILE A 274 -10.09 15.99 -0.36
C ILE A 274 -10.84 17.20 -0.89
N HIS A 275 -11.68 17.84 -0.06
CA HIS A 275 -12.37 19.06 -0.42
C HIS A 275 -11.38 20.14 -0.85
N TRP A 276 -10.32 20.36 -0.06
CA TRP A 276 -9.25 21.31 -0.38
C TRP A 276 -8.55 20.97 -1.70
N ASN A 277 -8.23 19.69 -1.93
CA ASN A 277 -7.57 19.24 -3.16
C ASN A 277 -8.43 19.47 -4.41
N ILE A 278 -9.75 19.27 -4.32
CA ILE A 278 -10.68 19.52 -5.43
C ILE A 278 -10.81 21.03 -5.68
N GLU A 279 -10.95 21.84 -4.61
CA GLU A 279 -11.06 23.30 -4.70
C GLU A 279 -9.80 23.93 -5.32
N HIS A 280 -8.62 23.39 -4.99
CA HIS A 280 -7.33 23.89 -5.45
C HIS A 280 -6.73 23.06 -6.59
N ALA A 281 -7.57 22.30 -7.31
CA ALA A 281 -7.14 21.47 -8.42
C ALA A 281 -6.46 22.33 -9.51
N SER A 282 -5.17 22.08 -9.74
CA SER A 282 -4.34 22.86 -10.66
C SER A 282 -3.71 22.02 -11.76
N ASP A 283 -3.41 22.67 -12.89
CA ASP A 283 -2.67 22.04 -13.99
C ASP A 283 -1.21 21.77 -13.60
N ILE A 284 -0.66 22.57 -12.67
CA ILE A 284 0.68 22.35 -12.10
C ILE A 284 0.72 21.00 -11.39
N TYR A 285 -0.27 20.70 -10.55
CA TYR A 285 -0.37 19.40 -9.90
C TYR A 285 -0.50 18.30 -10.95
N CYS A 286 -1.48 18.39 -11.86
CA CYS A 286 -1.71 17.38 -12.91
C CYS A 286 -0.44 17.07 -13.71
N ASN A 287 0.24 18.09 -14.22
CA ASN A 287 1.46 17.94 -15.01
C ASN A 287 2.59 17.27 -14.22
N ARG A 288 2.69 17.55 -12.91
CA ARG A 288 3.66 16.91 -12.03
C ARG A 288 3.35 15.42 -11.82
N GLN A 289 2.08 15.04 -11.67
CA GLN A 289 1.68 13.62 -11.57
C GLN A 289 2.01 12.88 -12.88
N ILE A 290 1.74 13.50 -14.03
CA ILE A 290 2.11 12.97 -15.35
C ILE A 290 3.63 12.80 -15.48
N ALA A 291 4.41 13.79 -15.03
CA ALA A 291 5.87 13.69 -15.03
C ALA A 291 6.36 12.54 -14.14
N ILE A 292 5.74 12.33 -12.97
CA ILE A 292 6.05 11.20 -12.08
C ILE A 292 5.73 9.87 -12.78
N LEU A 293 4.53 9.72 -13.36
CA LEU A 293 4.14 8.52 -14.12
C LEU A 293 5.14 8.21 -15.22
N ARG A 294 5.48 9.19 -16.07
CA ARG A 294 6.47 9.02 -17.13
C ARG A 294 7.84 8.61 -16.59
N ASN A 295 8.33 9.29 -15.56
CA ASN A 295 9.64 9.02 -15.01
C ASN A 295 9.73 7.61 -14.41
N VAL A 296 8.70 7.21 -13.67
CA VAL A 296 8.64 5.89 -13.03
C VAL A 296 8.54 4.78 -14.08
N ILE A 297 7.68 4.95 -15.08
CA ILE A 297 7.37 3.91 -16.06
C ILE A 297 8.46 3.82 -17.15
N ASN A 298 9.05 4.93 -17.59
CA ASN A 298 10.16 4.91 -18.57
C ASN A 298 11.50 4.46 -17.97
N SER A 299 11.67 4.53 -16.64
CA SER A 299 12.85 4.00 -15.95
C SER A 299 12.85 2.46 -15.87
N ASN A 300 11.83 1.84 -16.44
CA ASN A 300 11.41 0.47 -16.24
C ASN A 300 11.36 -0.19 -17.64
N PRO A 301 12.10 -1.28 -17.93
CA PRO A 301 12.07 -1.91 -19.26
C PRO A 301 10.66 -2.40 -19.60
N ILE A 302 10.25 -2.36 -20.87
CA ILE A 302 9.01 -3.03 -21.31
C ILE A 302 9.25 -4.53 -21.20
N ILE A 303 8.49 -5.24 -20.37
CA ILE A 303 8.59 -6.69 -20.24
C ILE A 303 7.19 -7.28 -20.38
N THR A 304 7.03 -8.14 -21.37
CA THR A 304 5.87 -8.99 -21.52
C THR A 304 6.15 -10.31 -20.82
N SER A 305 5.45 -10.60 -19.72
CA SER A 305 5.55 -11.89 -19.05
C SER A 305 4.51 -12.86 -19.63
N HIS A 306 4.92 -14.10 -19.89
CA HIS A 306 3.97 -15.17 -20.19
C HIS A 306 3.14 -15.41 -18.94
N CYS A 307 1.82 -15.26 -19.06
CA CYS A 307 0.91 -15.47 -17.96
C CYS A 307 0.66 -16.98 -17.83
N PRO A 308 0.98 -17.63 -16.69
CA PRO A 308 0.64 -19.04 -16.47
C PRO A 308 -0.84 -19.23 -16.12
N CYS A 309 -1.71 -18.27 -16.46
CA CYS A 309 -3.13 -18.21 -16.10
C CYS A 309 -3.82 -19.56 -16.29
N TYR A 310 -4.17 -20.19 -15.15
CA TYR A 310 -4.99 -21.40 -15.08
C TYR A 310 -6.41 -21.19 -15.61
N ASN A 311 -6.85 -19.93 -15.73
CA ASN A 311 -8.21 -19.53 -16.12
C ASN A 311 -8.36 -19.05 -17.57
N CYS A 312 -7.33 -19.20 -18.43
CA CYS A 312 -7.51 -19.04 -19.89
C CYS A 312 -7.76 -20.38 -20.59
N LEU A 313 -8.19 -21.40 -19.85
CA LEU A 313 -8.68 -22.68 -20.35
C LEU A 313 -10.06 -22.89 -19.71
N GLN A 314 -11.11 -22.83 -20.52
CA GLN A 314 -12.56 -22.77 -20.17
C GLN A 314 -12.99 -21.31 -19.88
N ASP A 315 -13.61 -20.57 -20.81
CA ASP A 315 -14.57 -20.95 -21.86
C ASP A 315 -14.27 -20.32 -23.24
#